data_AF-A0AAJ2LSG9-F1
#
_entry.id   AF-A0AAJ2LSG9-F1
#
_cell.length_a   1.000
_cell.length_b   1.000
_cell.length_c   1.000
_cell.angle_alpha   90.00
_cell.angle_beta   90.00
_cell.angle_gamma   90.00
#
_symmetry.space_group_name_H-M   'P 1'
#
loop_
_entity.id
_entity.type
_entity.pdbx_description
1 polymer ?
#
loop_
_entity_poly.entity_id
_entity_poly.type
_entity_poly.pdbx_seq_one_letter_code
_entity_poly.pdbx_strand_id
1 'polypeptide(L)'
;MSFKTLEPRLADVGGIPIARLLPNKGKDPIAAWCFLDHAGPAQFADDELGLQVSIHPHTNLQTFTWMLEGEVLHRDSLGNEKVITKNKVN
;
A
#
# COMPACT_ATOMS: atom_id res chain seq x y z
N MET A 1 25.12 -8.63 -16.30
CA MET A 1 23.87 -8.20 -15.63
C MET A 1 24.07 -6.79 -15.11
N SER A 2 23.14 -5.88 -15.34
CA SER A 2 23.16 -4.52 -14.78
C SER A 2 22.24 -4.43 -13.57
N PHE A 3 22.71 -3.83 -12.49
CA PHE A 3 21.90 -3.55 -11.31
C PHE A 3 21.67 -2.04 -11.20
N LYS A 4 20.46 -1.64 -10.78
CA LYS A 4 20.13 -0.24 -10.49
C LYS A 4 19.38 -0.21 -9.16
N THR A 5 19.91 0.56 -8.22
CA THR A 5 19.20 0.90 -6.98
C THR A 5 18.29 2.10 -7.24
N LEU A 6 17.09 2.07 -6.67
CA LEU A 6 16.10 3.14 -6.76
C LEU A 6 15.80 3.64 -5.37
N GLU A 7 15.77 4.95 -5.19
CA GLU A 7 15.35 5.57 -3.94
C GLU A 7 13.84 5.80 -3.94
N PRO A 8 13.12 5.42 -2.86
CA PRO A 8 11.70 5.69 -2.73
C PRO A 8 11.45 7.15 -2.35
N ARG A 9 10.25 7.64 -2.66
CA ARG A 9 9.74 8.92 -2.14
C ARG A 9 8.90 8.67 -0.90
N LEU A 10 9.18 9.40 0.19
CA LEU A 10 8.36 9.36 1.38
C LEU A 10 7.06 10.15 1.17
N ALA A 11 5.95 9.62 1.69
CA ALA A 11 4.66 10.28 1.71
C ALA A 11 3.82 9.77 2.89
N ASP A 12 2.62 10.34 3.04
CA ASP A 12 1.58 9.84 3.93
C ASP A 12 0.41 9.32 3.10
N VAL A 13 -0.15 8.18 3.51
CA VAL A 13 -1.43 7.68 2.99
C VAL A 13 -2.31 7.36 4.18
N GLY A 14 -3.36 8.14 4.35
CA GLY A 14 -4.37 7.90 5.37
C GLY A 14 -3.82 7.89 6.79
N GLY A 15 -2.81 8.72 7.09
CA GLY A 15 -2.19 8.78 8.42
C GLY A 15 -1.08 7.76 8.67
N ILE A 16 -0.68 6.98 7.66
CA ILE A 16 0.47 6.09 7.74
C ILE A 16 1.61 6.59 6.85
N PRO A 17 2.85 6.67 7.36
CA PRO A 17 4.01 6.96 6.54
C PRO A 17 4.28 5.80 5.58
N ILE A 18 4.50 6.14 4.31
CA ILE A 18 4.84 5.18 3.26
C ILE A 18 6.13 5.57 2.56
N ALA A 19 6.86 4.56 2.07
CA ALA A 19 7.94 4.72 1.11
C ALA A 19 7.45 4.23 -0.27
N ARG A 20 7.15 5.16 -1.17
CA ARG A 20 6.69 4.86 -2.54
C ARG A 20 7.87 4.61 -3.45
N LEU A 21 8.05 3.36 -3.90
CA LEU A 21 9.12 2.99 -4.82
C LEU A 21 8.69 3.11 -6.28
N LEU A 22 7.46 2.70 -6.61
CA LEU A 22 6.89 2.79 -7.95
C LEU A 22 5.63 3.67 -7.94
N PRO A 23 5.43 4.55 -8.93
CA PRO A 23 6.35 4.83 -10.05
C PRO A 23 7.62 5.58 -9.60
N ASN A 24 8.73 5.34 -10.29
CA ASN A 24 10.00 6.06 -10.08
C ASN A 24 10.40 6.79 -11.37
N LYS A 25 10.93 8.01 -11.25
CA LYS A 25 11.30 8.81 -12.42
C LYS A 25 12.37 8.10 -13.27
N GLY A 26 12.10 7.90 -14.55
CA GLY A 26 13.02 7.23 -15.47
C GLY A 26 13.12 5.72 -15.24
N LYS A 27 12.06 5.10 -14.70
CA LYS A 27 11.90 3.65 -14.60
C LYS A 27 10.51 3.24 -15.10
N ASP A 28 10.49 2.40 -16.12
CA ASP A 28 9.25 1.75 -16.58
C ASP A 28 8.71 0.78 -15.50
N PRO A 29 7.43 0.39 -15.54
CA PRO A 29 6.90 -0.69 -14.72
C PRO A 29 7.77 -1.95 -14.73
N ILE A 30 7.72 -2.73 -13.65
CA ILE A 30 8.38 -4.04 -13.60
C ILE A 30 7.35 -5.08 -14.03
N ALA A 31 7.38 -5.45 -15.32
CA ALA A 31 6.30 -6.22 -15.93
C ALA A 31 4.93 -5.55 -15.64
N ALA A 32 3.98 -6.27 -15.04
CA ALA A 32 2.66 -5.73 -14.70
C ALA A 32 2.65 -4.85 -13.42
N TRP A 33 3.74 -4.82 -12.65
CA TRP A 33 3.82 -4.04 -11.41
C TRP A 33 4.13 -2.57 -11.72
N CYS A 34 3.11 -1.72 -11.64
CA CYS A 34 3.19 -0.29 -11.92
C CYS A 34 3.22 0.60 -10.67
N PHE A 35 2.96 0.03 -9.49
CA PHE A 35 2.84 0.74 -8.23
C PHE A 35 3.36 -0.11 -7.06
N LEU A 36 4.05 0.52 -6.11
CA LEU A 36 4.55 -0.16 -4.91
C LEU A 36 4.80 0.86 -3.79
N ASP A 37 4.06 0.70 -2.70
CA ASP A 37 4.27 1.36 -1.42
C ASP A 37 4.73 0.34 -0.38
N HIS A 38 5.75 0.69 0.40
CA HIS A 38 6.05 0.04 1.67
C HIS A 38 5.48 0.91 2.79
N ALA A 39 4.45 0.42 3.48
CA ALA A 39 3.75 1.16 4.52
C ALA A 39 4.29 0.80 5.91
N GLY A 40 4.57 1.83 6.72
CA GLY A 40 5.13 1.68 8.06
C GLY A 40 6.63 1.36 8.08
N PRO A 41 7.15 0.82 9.19
CA PRO A 41 6.39 0.50 10.41
C PRO A 41 5.76 1.75 11.01
N ALA A 42 4.52 1.61 11.49
CA ALA A 42 3.79 2.65 12.19
C ALA A 42 3.19 2.05 13.47
N GLN A 43 3.24 2.81 14.56
CA GLN A 43 2.65 2.44 15.85
C GLN A 43 1.61 3.49 16.18
N PHE A 44 0.46 3.03 16.64
CA PHE A 44 -0.68 3.87 16.98
C PHE A 44 -0.95 3.74 18.48
N ALA A 45 -1.26 4.86 19.12
CA ALA A 45 -1.82 4.84 20.47
C ALA A 45 -3.27 4.30 20.44
N ASP A 46 -3.80 3.88 21.59
CA ASP A 46 -5.15 3.31 21.69
C ASP A 46 -6.26 4.29 21.22
N ASP A 47 -5.99 5.59 21.25
CA ASP A 47 -6.89 6.66 20.82
C ASP A 47 -6.67 7.12 19.36
N GLU A 48 -5.69 6.54 18.65
CA GLU A 48 -5.43 6.84 17.25
C GLU A 48 -6.15 5.86 16.31
N LEU A 49 -6.73 6.39 15.23
CA LEU A 49 -7.53 5.61 14.29
C LEU A 49 -6.71 4.74 13.33
N GLY A 50 -5.38 4.85 13.32
CA GLY A 50 -4.52 4.17 12.35
C GLY A 50 -4.78 4.59 10.91
N LEU A 51 -4.64 3.64 9.96
CA LEU A 51 -4.85 3.90 8.53
C LEU A 51 -6.31 4.24 8.20
N GLN A 52 -6.54 5.45 7.68
CA GLN A 52 -7.83 5.93 7.22
C GLN A 52 -7.78 6.37 5.76
N VAL A 53 -8.20 5.48 4.86
CA VAL A 53 -8.28 5.76 3.42
C VAL A 53 -9.76 5.86 3.01
N SER A 54 -10.16 7.05 2.58
CA SER A 54 -11.52 7.32 2.10
C SER A 54 -11.86 6.55 0.81
N ILE A 55 -13.15 6.50 0.49
CA ILE A 55 -13.67 5.91 -0.75
C ILE A 55 -12.96 6.54 -1.96
N HIS A 56 -12.37 5.72 -2.82
CA HIS A 56 -11.73 6.14 -4.06
C HIS A 56 -11.81 5.04 -5.13
N PRO A 57 -11.91 5.40 -6.42
CA PRO A 57 -12.00 4.43 -7.50
C PRO A 57 -10.63 3.96 -7.99
N HIS A 58 -10.61 2.79 -8.64
CA HIS A 58 -9.51 2.28 -9.46
C HIS A 58 -10.04 1.81 -10.81
N THR A 59 -9.20 1.83 -11.85
CA THR A 59 -9.54 1.30 -13.17
C THR A 59 -8.30 0.72 -13.84
N ASN A 60 -8.48 -0.30 -14.69
CA ASN A 60 -7.41 -0.95 -15.45
C ASN A 60 -6.23 -1.47 -14.61
N LEU A 61 -6.46 -1.83 -13.35
CA LEU A 61 -5.46 -2.36 -12.44
C LEU A 61 -6.06 -3.32 -11.42
N GLN A 62 -5.19 -4.02 -10.71
CA GLN A 62 -5.50 -4.75 -9.48
C GLN A 62 -4.67 -4.15 -8.36
N THR A 63 -5.28 -3.95 -7.19
CA THR A 63 -4.55 -3.67 -5.95
C THR A 63 -4.12 -4.99 -5.32
N PHE A 64 -2.90 -5.04 -4.81
CA PHE A 64 -2.37 -6.22 -4.12
C PHE A 64 -1.82 -5.77 -2.77
N THR A 65 -2.43 -6.22 -1.67
CA THR A 65 -1.99 -5.85 -0.32
C THR A 65 -1.40 -7.06 0.37
N TRP A 66 -0.13 -6.98 0.76
CA TRP A 66 0.54 -7.99 1.58
C TRP A 66 0.78 -7.48 3.00
N MET A 67 0.09 -8.07 3.98
CA MET A 67 0.15 -7.59 5.36
C MET A 67 1.33 -8.21 6.11
N LEU A 68 2.38 -7.41 6.36
CA LEU A 68 3.57 -7.87 7.09
C LEU A 68 3.32 -7.95 8.61
N GLU A 69 2.66 -6.94 9.18
CA GLU A 69 2.28 -6.85 10.60
C GLU A 69 0.97 -6.06 10.73
N GLY A 70 0.23 -6.27 11.82
CA GLY A 70 -1.04 -5.60 12.07
C GLY A 70 -2.22 -6.13 11.26
N GLU A 71 -3.24 -5.30 11.10
CA GLU A 71 -4.44 -5.61 10.32
C GLU A 71 -5.06 -4.36 9.67
N VAL A 72 -5.79 -4.56 8.57
CA VAL A 72 -6.55 -3.51 7.87
C VAL A 72 -7.92 -4.04 7.49
N LEU A 73 -8.96 -3.24 7.73
CA LEU A 73 -10.30 -3.49 7.23
C LEU A 73 -10.45 -2.93 5.81
N HIS A 74 -10.70 -3.80 4.84
CA HIS A 74 -11.03 -3.43 3.47
C HIS A 74 -12.55 -3.49 3.24
N ARG A 75 -13.09 -2.45 2.58
CA ARG A 75 -14.46 -2.38 2.09
C ARG A 75 -14.47 -1.84 0.66
N ASP A 76 -15.31 -2.41 -0.21
CA ASP A 76 -15.43 -1.96 -1.60
C ASP A 76 -16.87 -1.73 -2.07
N SER A 77 -17.01 -1.25 -3.32
CA SER A 77 -18.29 -0.91 -3.93
C SER A 77 -19.14 -2.12 -4.35
N LEU A 78 -18.60 -3.33 -4.30
CA LEU A 78 -19.35 -4.57 -4.52
C LEU A 78 -19.93 -5.14 -3.22
N GLY A 79 -19.67 -4.48 -2.08
CA GLY A 79 -20.14 -4.90 -0.77
C GLY A 79 -19.21 -5.91 -0.09
N ASN A 80 -17.99 -6.13 -0.60
CA ASN A 80 -17.03 -6.96 0.11
C ASN A 80 -16.56 -6.23 1.39
N GLU A 81 -16.45 -6.99 2.48
CA GLU A 81 -15.85 -6.53 3.74
C GLU A 81 -14.85 -7.59 4.21
N LYS A 82 -13.59 -7.22 4.40
CA LYS A 82 -12.53 -8.16 4.78
C LYS A 82 -11.50 -7.53 5.69
N VAL A 83 -11.25 -8.16 6.83
CA VAL A 83 -10.05 -7.88 7.63
C VAL A 83 -8.88 -8.67 7.05
N ILE A 84 -7.81 -7.97 6.69
CA ILE A 84 -6.54 -8.53 6.21
C ILE A 84 -5.58 -8.51 7.40
N THR A 85 -5.15 -9.68 7.85
CA THR A 85 -4.23 -9.84 8.99
C THR A 85 -2.84 -10.22 8.52
N LYS A 86 -1.86 -10.19 9.43
CA LYS A 86 -0.50 -10.69 9.21
C LYS A 86 -0.41 -11.95 8.33
N ASN A 87 0.50 -11.90 7.36
CA ASN A 87 0.79 -12.95 6.37
C ASN A 87 -0.41 -13.32 5.48
N LYS A 88 -1.35 -12.39 5.25
CA LYS A 88 -2.44 -12.56 4.29
C LYS A 88 -2.33 -11.57 3.14
N VAL A 89 -2.81 -12.02 1.97
CA VAL A 89 -3.02 -11.21 0.78
C VAL A 89 -4.51 -10.91 0.68
N ASN A 90 -4.82 -9.70 0.23
CA ASN A 90 -6.08 -9.38 -0.43
C ASN A 90 -5.79 -8.96 -1.88
#